data_AF-A0A2G9NJN5-F1
#
_entry.id   AF-A0A2G9NJN5-F1
#
_cell.length_a   1.000
_cell.length_b   1.000
_cell.length_c   1.000
_cell.angle_alpha   90.00
_cell.angle_beta   90.00
_cell.angle_gamma   90.00
#
_symmetry.space_group_name_H-M   'P 1'
#
loop_
_entity.id
_entity.type
_entity.pdbx_description
1 polymer ?
#
loop_
_entity_poly.entity_id
_entity_poly.type
_entity_poly.pdbx_seq_one_letter_code
_entity_poly.pdbx_strand_id
1 'polypeptide(L)'
;MVNILTNREKQIIKKKLNNHSLTQNESNILSKYIRPKLKQMKNLDVEILLNKLEYNQIAKSVEGKIKKIVLGNLTKVESIIVFGSAIQNNYKNYNDIDLLIITKKRIWKNAGEKYDYILKLTGLGKEIGLKLDVQMIDKKSFSYEYPRSPSLIYQLHDRKVIYGKIILQSRAKFSKLDLRMKLDWSDIDDKDSLGNDIYQSLRNVILVRLLLRKTVDNQILKTEVIKEIGEKIASKLKNNTASKLEKRLVLDYIKNLSENIDEEIVKAKWEKIEI
;
A
#
# COMPACT_ATOMS: atom_id res chain seq x y z
N MET A 1 -7.92 30.06 11.94
CA MET A 1 -9.06 29.19 11.56
C MET A 1 -9.90 29.97 10.56
N VAL A 2 -9.97 29.55 9.29
CA VAL A 2 -10.74 30.28 8.27
C VAL A 2 -12.24 30.12 8.57
N ASN A 3 -12.91 31.19 8.98
CA ASN A 3 -14.34 31.17 9.27
C ASN A 3 -15.12 31.16 7.95
N ILE A 4 -15.71 30.02 7.60
CA ILE A 4 -16.47 29.85 6.33
C ILE A 4 -17.77 30.69 6.34
N LEU A 5 -18.33 30.94 7.52
CA LEU A 5 -19.48 31.83 7.75
C LEU A 5 -19.11 32.94 8.74
N THR A 6 -19.48 34.17 8.38
CA THR A 6 -19.35 35.35 9.24
C THR A 6 -20.37 35.33 10.38
N ASN A 7 -20.14 36.12 11.42
CA ASN A 7 -21.07 36.23 12.55
C ASN A 7 -22.46 36.73 12.11
N ARG A 8 -22.50 37.64 11.12
CA ARG A 8 -23.74 38.14 10.53
C ARG A 8 -24.52 37.03 9.80
N GLU A 9 -23.84 36.20 9.02
CA GLU A 9 -24.46 35.05 8.34
C GLU A 9 -24.99 34.02 9.35
N LYS A 10 -24.24 33.74 10.43
CA LYS A 10 -24.68 32.85 11.52
C LYS A 10 -25.96 33.36 12.20
N GLN A 11 -26.06 34.66 12.45
CA GLN A 11 -27.27 35.28 13.01
C GLN A 11 -28.48 35.13 12.09
N ILE A 12 -28.29 35.35 10.78
CA ILE A 12 -29.36 35.21 9.77
C ILE A 12 -29.84 33.75 9.68
N ILE A 13 -28.92 32.78 9.70
CA ILE A 13 -29.26 31.35 9.74
C ILE A 13 -30.07 31.04 10.99
N LYS A 14 -29.63 31.49 12.17
CA LYS A 14 -30.31 31.24 13.44
C LYS A 14 -31.71 31.84 13.47
N LYS A 15 -31.89 33.08 12.98
CA LYS A 15 -33.21 33.68 12.78
C LYS A 15 -34.12 32.81 11.91
N LYS A 16 -33.60 32.32 10.78
CA LYS A 16 -34.37 31.50 9.83
C LYS A 16 -34.73 30.13 10.39
N LEU A 17 -33.82 29.48 11.13
CA LEU A 17 -34.08 28.20 11.82
C LEU A 17 -35.11 28.34 12.93
N ASN A 18 -35.12 29.49 13.61
CA ASN A 18 -36.10 29.82 14.65
C ASN A 18 -37.39 30.42 14.08
N ASN A 19 -37.66 30.31 12.78
CA ASN A 19 -38.85 30.85 12.10
C ASN A 19 -39.12 32.36 12.28
N HIS A 20 -38.09 33.15 12.57
CA HIS A 20 -38.23 34.61 12.63
C HIS A 20 -38.26 35.21 11.21
N SER A 21 -38.98 36.32 11.05
CA SER A 21 -38.99 37.09 9.82
C SER A 21 -37.61 37.68 9.53
N LEU A 22 -37.24 37.68 8.25
CA LEU A 22 -36.00 38.28 7.76
C LEU A 22 -36.31 39.59 7.09
N THR A 23 -35.48 40.60 7.32
CA THR A 23 -35.51 41.85 6.54
C THR A 23 -35.12 41.59 5.08
N GLN A 24 -35.47 42.50 4.18
CA GLN A 24 -35.15 42.39 2.75
C GLN A 24 -33.64 42.20 2.51
N ASN A 25 -32.80 42.91 3.26
CA ASN A 25 -31.35 42.77 3.20
C ASN A 25 -30.89 41.39 3.68
N GLU A 26 -31.42 40.89 4.80
CA GLU A 26 -31.08 39.55 5.32
C GLU A 26 -31.54 38.43 4.37
N SER A 27 -32.69 38.59 3.71
CA SER A 27 -33.18 37.65 2.70
C SER A 27 -32.27 37.59 1.46
N ASN A 28 -31.78 38.76 1.02
CA ASN A 28 -30.79 38.86 -0.05
C ASN A 28 -29.46 38.20 0.34
N ILE A 29 -28.99 38.43 1.57
CA ILE A 29 -27.76 37.80 2.08
C ILE A 29 -27.92 36.28 2.16
N LEU A 30 -29.06 35.81 2.67
CA LEU A 30 -29.38 34.38 2.76
C LEU A 30 -29.33 33.74 1.37
N SER A 31 -29.91 34.39 0.37
CA SER A 31 -30.03 33.84 -0.98
C SER A 31 -28.73 33.89 -1.78
N LYS A 32 -27.99 35.01 -1.73
CA LYS A 32 -26.79 35.23 -2.56
C LYS A 32 -25.50 34.69 -1.95
N TYR A 33 -25.39 34.64 -0.62
CA TYR A 33 -24.12 34.28 0.05
C TYR A 33 -24.23 33.02 0.90
N ILE A 34 -25.29 32.89 1.72
CA ILE A 34 -25.41 31.78 2.66
C ILE A 34 -25.81 30.48 1.95
N ARG A 35 -26.90 30.49 1.17
CA ARG A 35 -27.40 29.29 0.46
C ARG A 35 -26.35 28.68 -0.48
N PRO A 36 -25.58 29.45 -1.28
CA PRO A 36 -24.51 28.89 -2.09
C PRO A 36 -23.40 28.22 -1.27
N LYS A 37 -22.95 28.84 -0.17
CA LYS A 37 -21.97 28.24 0.75
C LYS A 37 -22.50 26.94 1.37
N LEU A 38 -23.74 26.92 1.83
CA LEU A 38 -24.38 25.71 2.38
C LEU A 38 -24.59 24.63 1.31
N LYS A 39 -24.90 25.00 0.07
CA LYS A 39 -25.01 24.07 -1.07
C LYS A 39 -23.65 23.47 -1.43
N GLN A 40 -22.58 24.27 -1.37
CA GLN A 40 -21.20 23.78 -1.51
C GLN A 40 -20.81 22.86 -0.35
N MET A 41 -21.21 23.17 0.89
CA MET A 41 -21.02 22.28 2.06
C MET A 41 -21.82 20.98 1.94
N LYS A 42 -23.03 21.02 1.37
CA LYS A 42 -23.82 19.80 1.09
C LYS A 42 -23.15 18.91 0.04
N ASN A 43 -22.38 19.51 -0.87
CA ASN A 43 -21.58 18.81 -1.88
C ASN A 43 -20.14 18.49 -1.41
N LEU A 44 -19.74 18.93 -0.21
CA LEU A 44 -18.48 18.55 0.40
C LEU A 44 -18.67 17.14 0.97
N ASP A 45 -18.13 16.17 0.25
CA ASP A 45 -18.09 14.80 0.69
C ASP A 45 -17.29 14.72 2.01
N VAL A 46 -17.99 14.37 3.08
CA VAL A 46 -17.42 14.19 4.42
C VAL A 46 -16.30 13.15 4.37
N GLU A 47 -16.37 12.19 3.45
CA GLU A 47 -15.34 11.20 3.19
C GLU A 47 -14.06 11.82 2.61
N ILE A 48 -14.18 12.81 1.70
CA ILE A 48 -13.04 13.57 1.17
C ILE A 48 -12.40 14.42 2.28
N LEU A 49 -13.20 15.00 3.17
CA LEU A 49 -12.72 15.84 4.27
C LEU A 49 -12.02 15.02 5.36
N LEU A 50 -12.56 13.85 5.71
CA LEU A 50 -11.96 12.89 6.64
C LEU A 50 -10.68 12.25 6.07
N ASN A 51 -10.65 11.94 4.77
CA ASN A 51 -9.44 11.52 4.07
C ASN A 51 -8.36 12.61 4.11
N LYS A 52 -8.73 13.89 3.95
CA LYS A 52 -7.81 15.03 4.03
C LYS A 52 -7.34 15.36 5.46
N LEU A 53 -8.07 14.95 6.49
CA LEU A 53 -7.73 15.22 7.89
C LEU A 53 -6.80 14.17 8.52
N GLU A 54 -6.36 13.16 7.76
CA GLU A 54 -5.56 12.00 8.26
C GLU A 54 -6.17 11.30 9.49
N TYR A 55 -7.43 11.59 9.82
CA TYR A 55 -8.09 11.07 11.00
C TYR A 55 -8.82 9.79 10.63
N ASN A 56 -8.08 8.68 10.69
CA ASN A 56 -8.64 7.35 10.57
C ASN A 56 -8.65 6.65 11.94
N GLN A 57 -9.79 6.69 12.62
CA GLN A 57 -9.95 6.09 13.95
C GLN A 57 -9.78 4.56 13.92
N ILE A 58 -10.22 3.92 12.82
CA ILE A 58 -10.04 2.48 12.61
C ILE A 58 -8.54 2.17 12.52
N ALA A 59 -7.80 2.90 11.69
CA ALA A 59 -6.35 2.77 11.57
C ALA A 59 -5.67 2.93 12.94
N LYS A 60 -5.98 4.00 13.69
CA LYS A 60 -5.37 4.23 15.02
C LYS A 60 -5.63 3.08 15.99
N SER A 61 -6.84 2.54 16.01
CA SER A 61 -7.21 1.40 16.85
C SER A 61 -6.42 0.15 16.49
N VAL A 62 -6.39 -0.18 15.19
CA VAL A 62 -5.65 -1.34 14.65
C VAL A 62 -4.15 -1.22 14.91
N GLU A 63 -3.55 -0.07 14.59
CA GLU A 63 -2.13 0.22 14.82
C GLU A 63 -1.77 0.18 16.31
N GLY A 64 -2.68 0.64 17.19
CA GLY A 64 -2.53 0.53 18.63
C GLY A 64 -2.48 -0.91 19.13
N LYS A 65 -3.39 -1.75 18.63
CA LYS A 65 -3.42 -3.19 18.95
C LYS A 65 -2.14 -3.90 18.49
N ILE A 66 -1.69 -3.64 17.25
CA ILE A 66 -0.45 -4.21 16.70
C ILE A 66 0.74 -3.82 17.55
N LYS A 67 0.89 -2.53 17.90
CA LYS A 67 1.96 -2.07 18.78
C LYS A 67 1.99 -2.81 20.11
N LYS A 68 0.82 -2.98 20.74
CA LYS A 68 0.71 -3.67 22.04
C LYS A 68 1.18 -5.12 21.94
N ILE A 69 0.76 -5.85 20.90
CA ILE A 69 1.17 -7.24 20.68
C ILE A 69 2.68 -7.33 20.46
N VAL A 70 3.21 -6.53 19.54
CA VAL A 70 4.64 -6.60 19.16
C VAL A 70 5.52 -6.20 20.33
N LEU A 71 5.27 -5.06 20.97
CA LEU A 71 6.11 -4.54 22.05
C LEU A 71 5.96 -5.32 23.36
N GLY A 72 4.82 -5.99 23.57
CA GLY A 72 4.63 -6.88 24.71
C GLY A 72 5.33 -8.24 24.57
N ASN A 73 5.70 -8.64 23.36
CA ASN A 73 6.23 -9.98 23.08
C ASN A 73 7.66 -10.00 22.52
N LEU A 74 8.14 -8.90 21.95
CA LEU A 74 9.48 -8.78 21.41
C LEU A 74 10.30 -7.73 22.16
N THR A 75 11.57 -8.02 22.38
CA THR A 75 12.53 -7.07 22.93
C THR A 75 13.32 -6.39 21.81
N LYS A 76 13.89 -5.21 22.09
CA LYS A 76 14.80 -4.49 21.18
C LYS A 76 14.19 -4.18 19.80
N VAL A 77 12.87 -3.96 19.73
CA VAL A 77 12.21 -3.47 18.52
C VAL A 77 12.71 -2.05 18.21
N GLU A 78 13.20 -1.84 16.99
CA GLU A 78 13.62 -0.53 16.48
C GLU A 78 12.45 0.20 15.82
N SER A 79 11.71 -0.51 14.95
CA SER A 79 10.55 0.05 14.26
C SER A 79 9.53 -1.01 13.90
N ILE A 80 8.26 -0.59 13.81
CA ILE A 80 7.16 -1.39 13.31
C ILE A 80 6.56 -0.66 12.12
N ILE A 81 6.54 -1.32 10.97
CA ILE A 81 6.11 -0.75 9.69
C ILE A 81 4.93 -1.56 9.18
N VAL A 82 3.82 -0.88 8.92
CA VAL A 82 2.67 -1.46 8.21
C VAL A 82 2.75 -1.04 6.76
N PHE A 83 2.46 -1.94 5.83
CA PHE A 83 2.47 -1.67 4.40
C PHE A 83 1.36 -2.45 3.68
N GLY A 84 1.37 -2.42 2.36
CA GLY A 84 0.41 -3.17 1.55
C GLY A 84 -0.99 -2.58 1.54
N SER A 85 -1.99 -3.45 1.34
CA SER A 85 -3.37 -3.04 1.02
C SER A 85 -4.03 -2.22 2.14
N ALA A 86 -3.68 -2.50 3.41
CA ALA A 86 -4.18 -1.76 4.56
C ALA A 86 -3.78 -0.27 4.51
N ILE A 87 -2.56 0.05 4.09
CA ILE A 87 -2.12 1.44 3.93
C ILE A 87 -2.71 2.06 2.66
N GLN A 88 -2.64 1.35 1.54
CA GLN A 88 -3.11 1.85 0.24
C GLN A 88 -4.60 2.19 0.25
N ASN A 89 -5.42 1.41 0.95
CA ASN A 89 -6.86 1.63 1.08
C ASN A 89 -7.23 2.41 2.35
N ASN A 90 -6.25 2.93 3.09
CA ASN A 90 -6.46 3.62 4.35
C ASN A 90 -7.41 2.83 5.28
N TYR A 91 -7.14 1.53 5.48
CA TYR A 91 -7.89 0.62 6.33
C TYR A 91 -9.41 0.52 6.06
N LYS A 92 -9.90 0.97 4.89
CA LYS A 92 -11.32 0.86 4.54
C LYS A 92 -11.75 -0.60 4.36
N ASN A 93 -10.96 -1.37 3.63
CA ASN A 93 -11.13 -2.81 3.41
C ASN A 93 -9.73 -3.46 3.48
N TYR A 94 -9.46 -4.22 4.55
CA TYR A 94 -8.23 -4.99 4.71
C TYR A 94 -8.57 -6.39 5.21
N ASN A 95 -8.05 -7.41 4.53
CA ASN A 95 -8.24 -8.81 4.91
C ASN A 95 -7.10 -9.30 5.80
N ASP A 96 -5.88 -8.91 5.44
CA ASP A 96 -4.63 -9.10 6.16
C ASP A 96 -3.91 -7.77 6.34
N ILE A 97 -2.98 -7.74 7.28
CA ILE A 97 -2.13 -6.59 7.57
C ILE A 97 -0.68 -7.04 7.44
N ASP A 98 -0.03 -6.54 6.39
CA ASP A 98 1.39 -6.75 6.16
C ASP A 98 2.21 -5.93 7.16
N LEU A 99 3.08 -6.61 7.90
CA LEU A 99 3.85 -6.05 8.99
C LEU A 99 5.34 -6.37 8.83
N LEU A 100 6.19 -5.35 8.84
CA LEU A 100 7.63 -5.50 8.94
C LEU A 100 8.10 -5.00 10.30
N ILE A 101 8.63 -5.91 11.09
CA ILE A 101 9.23 -5.62 12.39
C ILE A 101 10.74 -5.60 12.23
N ILE A 102 11.33 -4.45 12.57
CA ILE A 102 12.78 -4.27 12.51
C ILE A 102 13.31 -4.23 13.93
N THR A 103 14.27 -5.09 14.23
CA THR A 103 14.92 -5.17 15.54
C THR A 103 16.27 -4.45 15.52
N LYS A 104 16.67 -3.85 16.63
CA LYS A 104 17.96 -3.14 16.77
C LYS A 104 19.15 -4.05 16.47
N LYS A 105 19.05 -5.30 16.93
CA LYS A 105 20.01 -6.38 16.71
C LYS A 105 19.21 -7.67 16.56
N ARG A 106 19.80 -8.67 15.91
CA ARG A 106 19.21 -10.00 15.77
C ARG A 106 18.88 -10.57 17.17
N ILE A 107 17.62 -10.92 17.38
CA ILE A 107 17.12 -11.51 18.64
C ILE A 107 16.91 -13.02 18.56
N TRP A 108 17.02 -13.60 17.37
CA TRP A 108 16.95 -15.04 17.10
C TRP A 108 18.33 -15.60 16.75
N LYS A 109 18.59 -16.85 17.12
CA LYS A 109 19.83 -17.58 16.82
C LYS A 109 19.77 -18.22 15.43
N ASN A 110 18.62 -18.77 15.07
CA ASN A 110 18.41 -19.50 13.81
C ASN A 110 17.04 -19.15 13.18
N ALA A 111 16.78 -19.71 11.99
CA ALA A 111 15.54 -19.46 11.26
C ALA A 111 14.30 -20.03 11.96
N GLY A 112 14.43 -21.14 12.69
CA GLY A 112 13.33 -21.74 13.45
C GLY A 112 12.83 -20.82 14.56
N GLU A 113 13.74 -20.29 15.38
CA GLU A 113 13.40 -19.36 16.46
C GLU A 113 12.77 -18.07 15.92
N LYS A 114 13.25 -17.57 14.76
CA LYS A 114 12.61 -16.45 14.06
C LYS A 114 11.16 -16.79 13.68
N TYR A 115 10.93 -17.99 13.17
CA TYR A 115 9.61 -18.47 12.77
C TYR A 115 8.68 -18.63 13.96
N ASP A 116 9.17 -19.11 15.10
CA ASP A 116 8.39 -19.23 16.34
C ASP A 116 7.89 -17.86 16.83
N TYR A 117 8.74 -16.82 16.77
CA TYR A 117 8.32 -15.45 17.07
C TYR A 117 7.22 -14.96 16.12
N ILE A 118 7.36 -15.24 14.82
CA ILE A 118 6.38 -14.86 13.80
C ILE A 118 5.04 -15.56 14.06
N LEU A 119 5.06 -16.88 14.27
CA LEU A 119 3.86 -17.68 14.58
C LEU A 119 3.15 -17.18 15.83
N LYS A 120 3.92 -16.90 16.89
CA LYS A 120 3.36 -16.36 18.14
C LYS A 120 2.63 -15.04 17.90
N LEU A 121 3.24 -14.11 17.17
CA LEU A 121 2.64 -12.80 16.86
C LEU A 121 1.39 -12.94 15.98
N THR A 122 1.44 -13.80 14.97
CA THR A 122 0.28 -14.09 14.11
C THR A 122 -0.86 -14.74 14.90
N GLY A 123 -0.55 -15.66 15.83
CA GLY A 123 -1.53 -16.27 16.74
C GLY A 123 -2.22 -15.23 17.63
N LEU A 124 -1.44 -14.39 18.32
CA LEU A 124 -1.96 -13.30 19.14
C LEU A 124 -2.78 -12.29 18.32
N GLY A 125 -2.38 -12.04 17.07
CA GLY A 125 -3.16 -11.23 16.13
C GLY A 125 -4.54 -11.81 15.91
N LYS A 126 -4.65 -13.11 15.63
CA LYS A 126 -5.94 -13.79 15.40
C LYS A 126 -6.86 -13.70 16.61
N GLU A 127 -6.33 -13.85 17.82
CA GLU A 127 -7.11 -13.74 19.07
C GLU A 127 -7.82 -12.39 19.22
N ILE A 128 -7.23 -11.31 18.71
CA ILE A 128 -7.82 -9.96 18.75
C ILE A 128 -8.54 -9.57 17.46
N GLY A 129 -8.80 -10.53 16.57
CA GLY A 129 -9.49 -10.35 15.30
C GLY A 129 -8.65 -9.72 14.18
N LEU A 130 -7.33 -9.81 14.24
CA LEU A 130 -6.42 -9.30 13.20
C LEU A 130 -5.67 -10.45 12.50
N LYS A 131 -5.72 -10.50 11.17
CA LYS A 131 -4.89 -11.40 10.39
C LYS A 131 -3.57 -10.71 10.04
N LEU A 132 -2.51 -11.01 10.79
CA LEU A 132 -1.19 -10.39 10.60
C LEU A 132 -0.29 -11.28 9.72
N ASP A 133 0.25 -10.70 8.64
CA ASP A 133 1.37 -11.28 7.91
C ASP A 133 2.67 -10.61 8.40
N VAL A 134 3.47 -11.35 9.18
CA VAL A 134 4.58 -10.79 9.94
C VAL A 134 5.91 -11.17 9.34
N GLN A 135 6.65 -10.16 8.90
CA GLN A 135 8.05 -10.24 8.53
C GLN A 135 8.92 -9.63 9.63
N MET A 136 10.07 -10.25 9.89
CA MET A 136 10.99 -9.78 10.92
C MET A 136 12.43 -9.76 10.40
N ILE A 137 13.15 -8.67 10.64
CA ILE A 137 14.53 -8.50 10.18
C ILE A 137 15.31 -7.64 11.18
N ASP A 138 16.61 -7.86 11.31
CA ASP A 138 17.46 -6.99 12.12
C ASP A 138 17.94 -5.80 11.30
N LYS A 139 18.24 -4.68 11.97
CA LYS A 139 18.60 -3.41 11.33
C LYS A 139 19.79 -3.52 10.37
N LYS A 140 20.78 -4.37 10.69
CA LYS A 140 21.97 -4.58 9.85
C LYS A 140 21.58 -5.30 8.55
N SER A 141 20.85 -6.40 8.67
CA SER A 141 20.35 -7.15 7.50
C SER A 141 19.41 -6.29 6.65
N PHE A 142 18.49 -5.53 7.27
CA PHE A 142 17.58 -4.63 6.55
C PHE A 142 18.34 -3.57 5.73
N SER A 143 19.34 -2.93 6.33
CA SER A 143 20.14 -1.90 5.66
C SER A 143 20.95 -2.46 4.48
N TYR A 144 21.24 -3.76 4.50
CA TYR A 144 21.91 -4.47 3.40
C TYR A 144 20.91 -4.92 2.31
N GLU A 145 19.77 -5.48 2.70
CA GLU A 145 18.79 -6.08 1.79
C GLU A 145 17.89 -5.04 1.11
N TYR A 146 17.45 -4.01 1.84
CA TYR A 146 16.53 -2.98 1.33
C TYR A 146 16.97 -2.35 0.00
N PRO A 147 18.19 -1.78 -0.12
CA PRO A 147 18.59 -1.09 -1.36
C PRO A 147 18.79 -2.03 -2.56
N ARG A 148 18.79 -3.36 -2.33
CA ARG A 148 19.03 -4.39 -3.35
C ARG A 148 17.79 -5.21 -3.69
N SER A 149 16.67 -5.00 -2.99
CA SER A 149 15.46 -5.80 -3.16
C SER A 149 14.37 -5.00 -3.90
N PRO A 150 14.16 -5.26 -5.20
CA PRO A 150 13.07 -4.70 -5.99
C PRO A 150 11.72 -4.80 -5.27
N SER A 151 11.47 -5.97 -4.69
CA SER A 151 10.20 -6.29 -4.03
C SER A 151 10.01 -5.50 -2.75
N LEU A 152 11.05 -5.42 -1.91
CA LEU A 152 10.97 -4.73 -0.62
C LEU A 152 10.83 -3.22 -0.81
N ILE A 153 11.47 -2.64 -1.83
CA ILE A 153 11.32 -1.22 -2.16
C ILE A 153 9.90 -0.90 -2.59
N TYR A 154 9.30 -1.69 -3.48
CA TYR A 154 7.90 -1.51 -3.87
C TYR A 154 6.93 -1.75 -2.71
N GLN A 155 7.15 -2.80 -1.90
CA GLN A 155 6.33 -3.07 -0.72
C GLN A 155 6.34 -1.90 0.26
N LEU A 156 7.52 -1.32 0.51
CA LEU A 156 7.69 -0.24 1.47
C LEU A 156 7.49 1.16 0.87
N HIS A 157 7.16 1.28 -0.42
CA HIS A 157 6.81 2.56 -1.03
C HIS A 157 5.60 3.18 -0.31
N ASP A 158 4.50 2.42 -0.19
CA ASP A 158 3.28 2.83 0.51
C ASP A 158 3.26 2.28 1.94
N ARG A 159 4.20 2.74 2.76
CA ARG A 159 4.34 2.30 4.15
C ARG A 159 3.85 3.34 5.14
N LYS A 160 3.55 2.88 6.35
CA LYS A 160 3.40 3.71 7.53
C LYS A 160 4.22 3.15 8.69
N VAL A 161 5.09 3.97 9.25
CA VAL A 161 5.82 3.62 10.47
C VAL A 161 4.90 3.90 11.66
N ILE A 162 4.47 2.86 12.36
CA ILE A 162 3.50 2.98 13.47
C ILE A 162 4.18 3.03 14.83
N TYR A 163 5.45 2.60 14.90
CA TYR A 163 6.33 2.69 16.06
C TYR A 163 7.79 2.88 15.64
N GLY A 164 8.52 3.66 16.42
CA GLY A 164 9.95 3.89 16.22
C GLY A 164 10.25 4.82 15.05
N LYS A 165 11.49 4.79 14.58
CA LYS A 165 11.95 5.56 13.41
C LYS A 165 12.85 4.67 12.57
N ILE A 166 12.69 4.74 11.25
CA ILE A 166 13.65 4.16 10.33
C ILE A 166 13.91 5.11 9.17
N ILE A 167 15.17 5.22 8.80
CA ILE A 167 15.59 5.93 7.60
C ILE A 167 15.62 4.89 6.49
N LEU A 168 14.67 4.98 5.57
CA LEU A 168 14.80 4.26 4.31
C LEU A 168 15.73 5.06 3.43
N GLN A 169 16.73 4.40 2.87
CA GLN A 169 17.63 5.04 1.92
C GLN A 169 16.79 5.53 0.74
N SER A 170 16.88 6.82 0.43
CA SER A 170 16.13 7.42 -0.68
C SER A 170 16.62 6.96 -2.04
N ARG A 171 17.82 6.38 -2.10
CA ARG A 171 18.43 5.86 -3.33
C ARG A 171 18.50 4.35 -3.28
N ALA A 172 17.74 3.69 -4.13
CA ALA A 172 17.90 2.27 -4.43
C ALA A 172 19.04 2.09 -5.44
N LYS A 173 19.80 0.98 -5.36
CA LYS A 173 20.84 0.65 -6.33
C LYS A 173 20.69 -0.80 -6.76
N PHE A 174 20.00 -1.01 -7.88
CA PHE A 174 19.80 -2.35 -8.43
C PHE A 174 20.90 -2.69 -9.41
N SER A 175 21.62 -3.78 -9.18
CA SER A 175 22.47 -4.37 -10.20
C SER A 175 21.62 -5.05 -11.28
N LYS A 176 22.21 -5.30 -12.45
CA LYS A 176 21.59 -6.13 -13.48
C LYS A 176 21.21 -7.52 -12.95
N LEU A 177 22.06 -8.09 -12.10
CA LEU A 177 21.82 -9.40 -11.48
C LEU A 177 20.54 -9.38 -10.61
N ASP A 178 20.35 -8.34 -9.79
CA ASP A 178 19.16 -8.23 -8.93
C ASP A 178 17.85 -8.20 -9.77
N LEU A 179 17.88 -7.56 -10.93
CA LEU A 179 16.73 -7.47 -11.84
C LEU A 179 16.49 -8.79 -12.57
N ARG A 180 17.56 -9.46 -13.04
CA ARG A 180 17.46 -10.78 -13.68
C ARG A 180 16.94 -11.83 -12.71
N MET A 181 17.51 -11.90 -11.51
CA MET A 181 17.01 -12.80 -10.46
C MET A 181 15.53 -12.57 -10.17
N LYS A 182 15.07 -11.31 -10.19
CA LYS A 182 13.65 -10.99 -9.99
C LYS A 182 12.79 -11.42 -11.19
N LEU A 183 13.33 -11.32 -12.39
CA LEU A 183 12.68 -11.78 -13.62
C LEU A 183 12.56 -13.31 -13.64
N ASP A 184 13.63 -14.02 -13.27
CA ASP A 184 13.68 -15.49 -13.16
C ASP A 184 12.61 -16.02 -12.19
N TRP A 185 12.30 -15.29 -11.11
CA TRP A 185 11.18 -15.62 -10.20
C TRP A 185 9.78 -15.48 -10.83
N SER A 186 9.69 -15.07 -12.09
CA SER A 186 8.45 -15.00 -12.86
C SER A 186 8.31 -16.19 -13.81
N ASP A 187 9.34 -17.04 -13.92
CA ASP A 187 9.29 -18.29 -14.65
C ASP A 187 8.57 -19.34 -13.80
N ILE A 188 7.38 -19.74 -14.24
CA ILE A 188 6.50 -20.66 -13.51
C ILE A 188 5.97 -21.74 -14.46
N ASP A 189 5.84 -22.96 -13.95
CA ASP A 189 5.42 -24.12 -14.74
C ASP A 189 3.92 -24.08 -15.08
N ASP A 190 3.58 -24.32 -16.35
CA ASP A 190 2.21 -24.26 -16.89
C ASP A 190 1.28 -25.35 -16.31
N LYS A 191 1.80 -26.52 -15.93
CA LYS A 191 0.96 -27.69 -15.64
C LYS A 191 0.13 -27.58 -14.36
N ASP A 192 0.62 -26.89 -13.33
CA ASP A 192 0.00 -26.86 -11.99
C ASP A 192 -0.16 -25.45 -11.38
N SER A 193 0.21 -24.39 -12.11
CA SER A 193 0.16 -23.03 -11.57
C SER A 193 -1.26 -22.56 -11.26
N LEU A 194 -1.45 -22.01 -10.06
CA LEU A 194 -2.70 -21.34 -9.69
C LEU A 194 -2.81 -20.01 -10.45
N GLY A 195 -4.04 -19.51 -10.61
CA GLY A 195 -4.25 -18.22 -11.28
C GLY A 195 -3.50 -17.08 -10.58
N ASN A 196 -3.45 -17.12 -9.25
CA ASN A 196 -2.74 -16.11 -8.47
C ASN A 196 -1.22 -16.17 -8.68
N ASP A 197 -0.64 -17.35 -8.88
CA ASP A 197 0.80 -17.49 -9.15
C ASP A 197 1.17 -16.84 -10.49
N ILE A 198 0.33 -17.05 -11.51
CA ILE A 198 0.44 -16.40 -12.81
C ILE A 198 0.29 -14.88 -12.69
N TYR A 199 -0.67 -14.41 -11.88
CA TYR A 199 -0.82 -12.98 -11.61
C TYR A 199 0.43 -12.37 -10.95
N GLN A 200 1.01 -13.05 -9.96
CA GLN A 200 2.22 -12.57 -9.28
C GLN A 200 3.43 -12.58 -10.22
N SER A 201 3.52 -13.58 -11.08
CA SER A 201 4.59 -13.67 -12.09
C SER A 201 4.51 -12.52 -13.08
N LEU A 202 3.34 -12.24 -13.67
CA LEU A 202 3.14 -11.06 -14.52
C LEU A 202 3.48 -9.76 -13.78
N ARG A 203 3.04 -9.63 -12.53
CA ARG A 203 3.35 -8.46 -11.70
C ARG A 203 4.85 -8.28 -11.50
N ASN A 204 5.62 -9.37 -11.30
CA ASN A 204 7.07 -9.32 -11.15
C ASN A 204 7.74 -8.83 -12.44
N VAL A 205 7.34 -9.36 -13.60
CA VAL A 205 7.86 -8.92 -14.91
C VAL A 205 7.63 -7.42 -15.13
N ILE A 206 6.40 -6.94 -14.89
CA ILE A 206 6.05 -5.52 -15.05
C ILE A 206 6.80 -4.65 -14.03
N LEU A 207 7.00 -5.14 -12.81
CA LEU A 207 7.80 -4.45 -11.80
C LEU A 207 9.24 -4.23 -12.30
N VAL A 208 9.87 -5.25 -12.88
CA VAL A 208 11.22 -5.11 -13.46
C VAL A 208 11.20 -4.06 -14.58
N ARG A 209 10.21 -4.09 -15.48
CA ARG A 209 10.04 -3.09 -16.54
C ARG A 209 9.94 -1.66 -16.01
N LEU A 210 9.20 -1.45 -14.93
CA LEU A 210 9.05 -0.13 -14.30
C LEU A 210 10.36 0.32 -13.62
N LEU A 211 11.10 -0.60 -13.01
CA LEU A 211 12.42 -0.29 -12.45
C LEU A 211 13.41 0.13 -13.53
N LEU A 212 13.43 -0.53 -14.70
CA LEU A 212 14.24 -0.10 -15.86
C LEU A 212 13.93 1.36 -16.26
N ARG A 213 12.68 1.78 -16.08
CA ARG A 213 12.18 3.14 -16.32
C ARG A 213 12.30 4.07 -15.11
N LYS A 214 12.97 3.64 -14.04
CA LYS A 214 13.15 4.38 -12.77
C LYS A 214 11.85 4.83 -12.12
N THR A 215 10.79 4.06 -12.30
CA THR A 215 9.48 4.34 -11.70
C THR A 215 9.25 3.38 -10.54
N VAL A 216 8.96 3.89 -9.34
CA VAL A 216 8.53 3.10 -8.17
C VAL A 216 7.20 3.66 -7.71
N ASP A 217 6.12 3.03 -8.15
CA ASP A 217 4.75 3.43 -7.82
C ASP A 217 3.83 2.19 -7.92
N ASN A 218 3.18 1.84 -6.81
CA ASN A 218 2.32 0.66 -6.76
C ASN A 218 1.01 0.84 -7.54
N GLN A 219 0.49 2.06 -7.68
CA GLN A 219 -0.71 2.33 -8.48
C GLN A 219 -0.40 2.20 -9.96
N ILE A 220 0.76 2.69 -10.41
CA ILE A 220 1.22 2.48 -11.79
C ILE A 220 1.43 0.99 -12.05
N LEU A 221 2.10 0.25 -11.15
CA LEU A 221 2.27 -1.20 -11.28
C LEU A 221 0.93 -1.93 -11.41
N LYS A 222 -0.05 -1.60 -10.56
CA LYS A 222 -1.39 -2.20 -10.62
C LYS A 222 -2.09 -1.90 -11.95
N THR A 223 -1.99 -0.66 -12.41
CA THR A 223 -2.64 -0.18 -13.64
C THR A 223 -2.03 -0.84 -14.87
N GLU A 224 -0.69 -0.94 -14.92
CA GLU A 224 0.02 -1.60 -16.03
C GLU A 224 -0.32 -3.09 -16.11
N VAL A 225 -0.38 -3.80 -14.99
CA VAL A 225 -0.84 -5.21 -14.99
C VAL A 225 -2.24 -5.34 -15.58
N ILE A 226 -3.17 -4.46 -15.18
CA ILE A 226 -4.55 -4.47 -15.70
C ILE A 226 -4.57 -4.13 -17.19
N LYS A 227 -3.72 -3.20 -17.63
CA LYS A 227 -3.64 -2.77 -19.03
C LYS A 227 -3.13 -3.87 -19.96
N GLU A 228 -2.16 -4.68 -19.52
CA GLU A 228 -1.55 -5.72 -20.37
C GLU A 228 -2.49 -6.91 -20.64
N ILE A 229 -3.25 -7.36 -19.63
CA ILE A 229 -4.10 -8.57 -19.75
C ILE A 229 -5.60 -8.29 -19.64
N GLY A 230 -6.00 -7.06 -19.34
CA GLY A 230 -7.39 -6.67 -19.11
C GLY A 230 -7.87 -6.95 -17.69
N GLU A 231 -8.77 -6.09 -17.18
CA GLU A 231 -9.28 -6.15 -15.81
C GLU A 231 -9.97 -7.48 -15.47
N LYS A 232 -10.74 -8.01 -16.42
CA LYS A 232 -11.48 -9.28 -16.24
C LYS A 232 -10.54 -10.46 -16.02
N ILE A 233 -9.49 -10.59 -16.85
CA ILE A 233 -8.52 -11.69 -16.73
C ILE A 233 -7.67 -11.49 -15.47
N ALA A 234 -7.22 -10.27 -15.19
CA ALA A 234 -6.48 -9.96 -13.97
C ALA A 234 -7.26 -10.33 -12.70
N SER A 235 -8.57 -10.03 -12.65
CA SER A 235 -9.44 -10.40 -11.54
C SER A 235 -9.64 -11.91 -11.42
N LYS A 236 -9.88 -12.60 -12.54
CA LYS A 236 -10.01 -14.07 -12.55
C LYS A 236 -8.74 -14.79 -12.09
N LEU A 237 -7.57 -14.30 -12.52
CA LEU A 237 -6.29 -14.84 -12.09
C LEU A 237 -6.09 -14.66 -10.57
N LYS A 238 -6.24 -13.44 -10.05
CA LYS A 238 -6.17 -13.16 -8.59
C LYS A 238 -7.06 -14.08 -7.76
N ASN A 239 -8.26 -14.35 -8.26
CA ASN A 239 -9.27 -15.12 -7.55
C ASN A 239 -9.24 -16.63 -7.87
N ASN A 240 -8.23 -17.11 -8.61
CA ASN A 240 -8.10 -18.51 -9.04
C ASN A 240 -9.30 -19.07 -9.82
N THR A 241 -10.04 -18.20 -10.53
CA THR A 241 -11.20 -18.58 -11.35
C THR A 241 -10.93 -18.52 -12.86
N ALA A 242 -9.68 -18.28 -13.26
CA ALA A 242 -9.27 -18.28 -14.67
C ALA A 242 -9.32 -19.69 -15.28
N SER A 243 -9.81 -19.78 -16.50
CA SER A 243 -9.83 -21.03 -17.29
C SER A 243 -8.42 -21.45 -17.71
N LYS A 244 -8.25 -22.73 -18.07
CA LYS A 244 -6.96 -23.25 -18.57
C LYS A 244 -6.44 -22.48 -19.78
N LEU A 245 -7.32 -22.09 -20.70
CA LEU A 245 -6.96 -21.30 -21.87
C LEU A 245 -6.48 -19.89 -21.48
N GLU A 246 -7.20 -19.20 -20.59
CA GLU A 246 -6.80 -17.88 -20.10
C GLU A 246 -5.44 -17.92 -19.39
N LYS A 247 -5.21 -18.96 -18.57
CA LYS A 247 -3.91 -19.18 -17.90
C LYS A 247 -2.78 -19.34 -18.92
N ARG A 248 -2.95 -20.23 -19.90
CA ARG A 248 -1.95 -20.50 -20.93
C ARG A 248 -1.60 -19.26 -21.75
N LEU A 249 -2.62 -18.51 -22.20
CA LEU A 249 -2.41 -17.27 -22.96
C LEU A 249 -1.58 -16.24 -22.18
N VAL A 250 -1.85 -16.10 -20.87
CA VAL A 250 -1.10 -15.17 -20.03
C VAL A 250 0.32 -15.67 -19.76
N LEU A 251 0.53 -16.98 -19.61
CA LEU A 251 1.87 -17.56 -19.49
C LEU A 251 2.72 -17.34 -20.74
N ASP A 252 2.15 -17.59 -21.92
CA ASP A 252 2.83 -17.33 -23.20
C ASP A 252 3.20 -15.83 -23.33
N TYR A 253 2.30 -14.94 -22.89
CA TYR A 253 2.55 -13.51 -22.85
C TYR A 253 3.66 -13.13 -21.84
N ILE A 254 3.64 -13.68 -20.63
CA ILE A 254 4.67 -13.47 -19.60
C ILE A 254 6.04 -13.88 -20.14
N LYS A 255 6.13 -15.03 -20.83
CA LYS A 255 7.38 -15.51 -21.41
C LYS A 255 7.94 -14.54 -22.44
N ASN A 256 7.12 -14.15 -23.42
CA ASN A 256 7.53 -13.17 -24.44
C ASN A 256 7.92 -11.83 -23.83
N LEU A 257 7.17 -11.35 -22.83
CA LEU A 257 7.48 -10.09 -22.15
C LEU A 257 8.80 -10.18 -21.36
N SER A 258 9.06 -11.33 -20.73
CA SER A 258 10.28 -11.57 -19.96
C SER A 258 11.51 -11.62 -20.86
N GLU A 259 11.44 -12.30 -21.99
CA GLU A 259 12.52 -12.35 -22.99
C GLU A 259 12.90 -10.93 -23.47
N ASN A 260 11.90 -10.11 -23.81
CA ASN A 260 12.12 -8.72 -24.22
C ASN A 260 12.78 -7.88 -23.11
N ILE A 261 12.35 -8.04 -21.85
CA ILE A 261 12.91 -7.31 -20.72
C ILE A 261 14.33 -7.77 -20.40
N ASP A 262 14.64 -9.07 -20.53
CA ASP A 262 16.00 -9.55 -20.35
C ASP A 262 16.96 -8.93 -21.37
N GLU A 263 16.52 -8.81 -22.64
CA GLU A 263 17.30 -8.07 -23.64
C GLU A 263 17.52 -6.60 -23.27
N GLU A 264 16.50 -5.92 -22.74
CA GLU A 264 16.62 -4.54 -22.25
C GLU A 264 17.64 -4.44 -21.10
N ILE A 265 17.64 -5.39 -20.16
CA ILE A 265 18.61 -5.47 -19.06
C ILE A 265 20.03 -5.68 -19.60
N VAL A 266 20.21 -6.56 -20.58
CA VAL A 266 21.51 -6.82 -21.19
C VAL A 266 22.03 -5.57 -21.90
N LYS A 267 21.18 -4.93 -22.74
CA LYS A 267 21.52 -3.73 -23.53
C LYS A 267 21.69 -2.47 -22.69
N ALA A 268 21.12 -2.41 -21.48
CA ALA A 268 21.26 -1.28 -20.58
C ALA A 268 22.73 -0.95 -20.29
N LYS A 269 23.16 0.29 -20.60
CA LYS A 269 24.55 0.74 -20.37
C LYS A 269 24.87 1.04 -18.90
N TRP A 270 23.89 1.02 -18.02
CA TRP A 270 24.09 1.34 -16.61
C TRP A 270 24.46 0.09 -15.81
N GLU A 271 25.44 0.24 -14.92
CA GLU A 271 25.82 -0.82 -13.97
C GLU A 271 24.82 -0.94 -12.82
N LYS A 272 24.14 0.17 -12.48
CA LYS A 272 23.15 0.26 -11.40
C LYS A 272 21.99 1.20 -11.75
N ILE A 273 20.75 0.80 -11.45
CA ILE A 273 19.61 1.74 -11.46
C ILE A 273 19.62 2.50 -10.14
N GLU A 274 19.79 3.82 -10.23
CA GLU A 274 19.51 4.74 -9.12
C GLU A 274 18.09 5.28 -9.26
N ILE A 275 17.27 5.02 -8.24
CA ILE A 275 15.90 5.54 -8.06
C ILE A 275 15.87 6.27 -6.73
#